data_AF-A0A7J4U622-F1
#
_entry.id   AF-A0A7J4U622-F1
#
_cell.length_a   1.000
_cell.length_b   1.000
_cell.length_c   1.000
_cell.angle_alpha   90.00
_cell.angle_beta   90.00
_cell.angle_gamma   90.00
#
_symmetry.space_group_name_H-M   'P 1'
#
loop_
_entity.id
_entity.type
_entity.pdbx_description
1 polymer ?
#
loop_
_entity_poly.entity_id
_entity_poly.type
_entity_poly.pdbx_seq_one_letter_code
_entity_poly.pdbx_strand_id
1 'polypeptide(L)'
;MIFQDILFYIWHIFSLWAQTLFVLPFKNPEMLWILVPLWVSWFFGEFFQEKLGTSFGNAISNAVVVLWAGIDCIRQTLFLMSANAINDPIWIRFALCGALIAYGIIIIVYGAKVKEKVKIFGRIRDVTYAFVMLVPVLYNVQQLTADYLIAMIVFFPIFHYVIELIDLKAPTPNALKEDLGSQKPATKSQEPVQSIPQQQTSQDQGKRPPMMSYWNN
;
A
#
# COMPACT_ATOMS: atom_id res chain seq x y z
N MET A 1 -30.27 32.60 5.64
CA MET A 1 -29.02 32.64 6.42
C MET A 1 -28.45 31.24 6.59
N ILE A 2 -29.13 30.34 7.31
CA ILE A 2 -28.69 28.94 7.54
C ILE A 2 -28.18 28.19 6.29
N PHE A 3 -28.92 28.22 5.17
CA PHE A 3 -28.51 27.54 3.94
C PHE A 3 -27.18 28.06 3.36
N GLN A 4 -26.97 29.38 3.41
CA GLN A 4 -25.75 30.02 2.91
C GLN A 4 -24.55 29.64 3.79
N ASP A 5 -24.74 29.60 5.11
CA ASP A 5 -23.69 29.20 6.06
C ASP A 5 -23.29 27.73 5.87
N ILE A 6 -24.26 26.85 5.65
CA ILE A 6 -24.02 25.43 5.33
C ILE A 6 -23.22 25.30 4.02
N LEU A 7 -23.62 26.04 2.97
CA LEU A 7 -22.93 25.99 1.68
C LEU A 7 -21.48 26.48 1.79
N PHE A 8 -21.23 27.57 2.54
CA PHE A 8 -19.89 28.06 2.79
C PHE A 8 -19.04 27.06 3.59
N TYR A 9 -19.63 26.40 4.58
CA TYR A 9 -18.92 25.38 5.34
C TYR A 9 -18.55 24.17 4.46
N ILE A 10 -19.49 23.66 3.65
CA ILE A 10 -19.21 22.57 2.70
C ILE A 10 -18.09 22.98 1.74
N TRP A 11 -18.15 24.20 1.20
CA TRP A 11 -17.11 24.73 0.32
C TRP A 11 -15.76 24.83 1.01
N HIS A 12 -15.73 25.27 2.28
CA HIS A 12 -14.51 25.34 3.07
C HIS A 12 -13.87 23.94 3.25
N ILE A 13 -14.64 22.95 3.66
CA ILE A 13 -14.16 21.57 3.84
C ILE A 13 -13.70 20.96 2.51
N PHE A 14 -14.45 21.19 1.42
CA PHE A 14 -14.05 20.76 0.06
C PHE A 14 -12.73 21.40 -0.37
N SER A 15 -12.60 22.72 -0.19
CA SER A 15 -11.38 23.45 -0.54
C SER A 15 -10.19 22.95 0.26
N LEU A 16 -10.37 22.67 1.56
CA LEU A 16 -9.32 22.11 2.41
C LEU A 16 -8.84 20.75 1.89
N TRP A 17 -9.78 19.84 1.59
CA TRP A 17 -9.48 18.54 1.00
C TRP A 17 -8.76 18.65 -0.35
N ALA A 18 -9.27 19.46 -1.27
CA ALA A 18 -8.71 19.62 -2.61
C ALA A 18 -7.32 20.25 -2.57
N GLN A 19 -7.11 21.27 -1.74
CA GLN A 19 -5.80 21.89 -1.56
C GLN A 19 -4.79 20.91 -0.99
N THR A 20 -5.20 20.07 -0.03
CA THR A 20 -4.32 19.02 0.51
C THR A 20 -3.88 18.03 -0.55
N LEU A 21 -4.80 17.54 -1.39
CA LEU A 21 -4.44 16.54 -2.40
C LEU A 21 -3.57 17.12 -3.52
N PHE A 22 -3.89 18.34 -3.98
CA PHE A 22 -3.36 18.83 -5.26
C PHE A 22 -2.44 20.03 -5.15
N VAL A 23 -2.38 20.71 -4.00
CA VAL A 23 -1.65 21.98 -3.86
C VAL A 23 -0.54 21.87 -2.82
N LEU A 24 -0.85 21.38 -1.61
CA LEU A 24 0.13 21.33 -0.52
C LEU A 24 1.40 20.54 -0.88
N PRO A 25 1.36 19.37 -1.53
CA PRO A 25 2.55 18.61 -1.92
C PRO A 25 3.59 19.43 -2.71
N PHE A 26 3.11 20.39 -3.51
CA PHE A 26 3.98 21.22 -4.36
C PHE A 26 4.44 22.50 -3.67
N LYS A 27 3.85 22.86 -2.51
CA LYS A 27 4.32 23.98 -1.69
C LYS A 27 5.50 23.61 -0.78
N ASN A 28 5.64 22.33 -0.42
CA ASN A 28 6.78 21.83 0.34
C ASN A 28 7.40 20.62 -0.38
N PRO A 29 8.46 20.82 -1.19
CA PRO A 29 9.08 19.76 -1.98
C PRO A 29 9.58 18.56 -1.17
N GLU A 30 9.88 18.74 0.13
CA GLU A 30 10.28 17.63 1.01
C GLU A 30 9.19 16.56 1.09
N MET A 31 7.90 16.95 0.99
CA MET A 31 6.79 15.99 0.97
C MET A 31 6.80 15.11 -0.29
N LEU A 32 7.32 15.61 -1.41
CA LEU A 32 7.38 14.84 -2.66
C LEU A 32 8.29 13.63 -2.53
N TRP A 33 9.26 13.64 -1.60
CA TRP A 33 10.13 12.50 -1.34
C TRP A 33 9.35 11.24 -0.96
N ILE A 34 8.27 11.39 -0.19
CA ILE A 34 7.39 10.27 0.18
C ILE A 34 6.19 10.14 -0.77
N LEU A 35 5.64 11.26 -1.25
CA LEU A 35 4.42 11.25 -2.06
C LEU A 35 4.65 10.74 -3.49
N VAL A 36 5.78 11.02 -4.12
CA VAL A 36 6.05 10.54 -5.49
C VAL A 36 6.16 9.02 -5.54
N PRO A 37 7.00 8.35 -4.71
CA PRO A 37 7.03 6.89 -4.68
C PRO A 37 5.68 6.26 -4.32
N LEU A 38 4.93 6.90 -3.42
CA LEU A 38 3.59 6.47 -3.04
C LEU A 38 2.62 6.55 -4.24
N TRP A 39 2.55 7.68 -4.93
CA TRP A 39 1.67 7.85 -6.10
C TRP A 39 2.03 6.94 -7.25
N VAL A 40 3.33 6.72 -7.50
CA VAL A 40 3.79 5.77 -8.52
C VAL A 40 3.38 4.34 -8.13
N SER A 41 3.63 3.94 -6.89
CA SER A 41 3.23 2.60 -6.39
C SER A 41 1.72 2.42 -6.44
N TRP A 42 0.96 3.46 -6.10
CA TRP A 42 -0.49 3.49 -6.20
C TRP A 42 -0.98 3.34 -7.62
N PHE A 43 -0.42 4.11 -8.56
CA PHE A 43 -0.80 4.03 -9.97
C PHE A 43 -0.58 2.62 -10.52
N PHE A 44 0.59 2.03 -10.27
CA PHE A 44 0.87 0.67 -10.74
C PHE A 44 0.02 -0.37 -10.01
N GLY A 45 -0.10 -0.26 -8.69
CA GLY A 45 -0.91 -1.16 -7.88
C GLY A 45 -2.36 -1.16 -8.31
N GLU A 46 -2.99 0.02 -8.42
CA GLU A 46 -4.39 0.16 -8.78
C GLU A 46 -4.71 -0.35 -10.19
N PHE A 47 -4.00 0.15 -11.20
CA PHE A 47 -4.38 -0.09 -12.60
C PHE A 47 -3.84 -1.40 -13.17
N PHE A 48 -2.74 -1.93 -12.60
CA PHE A 48 -2.09 -3.12 -13.14
C PHE A 48 -2.18 -4.36 -12.26
N GLN A 49 -2.26 -4.20 -10.93
CA GLN A 49 -2.14 -5.34 -10.01
C GLN A 49 -3.43 -5.63 -9.22
N GLU A 50 -4.19 -4.62 -8.82
CA GLU A 50 -5.33 -4.72 -7.90
C GLU A 50 -6.69 -4.52 -8.57
N LYS A 51 -6.72 -4.39 -9.91
CA LYS A 51 -7.97 -4.17 -10.67
C LYS A 51 -9.03 -5.25 -10.44
N LEU A 52 -8.61 -6.49 -10.19
CA LEU A 52 -9.50 -7.62 -9.89
C LEU A 52 -9.53 -7.99 -8.40
N GLY A 53 -8.96 -7.13 -7.55
CA GLY A 53 -8.84 -7.32 -6.12
C GLY A 53 -7.38 -7.42 -5.65
N THR A 54 -7.17 -7.10 -4.38
CA THR A 54 -5.85 -7.11 -3.73
C THR A 54 -5.41 -8.53 -3.43
N SER A 55 -4.24 -8.96 -3.94
CA SER A 55 -3.62 -10.21 -3.51
C SER A 55 -2.97 -10.07 -2.12
N PHE A 56 -2.69 -11.19 -1.43
CA PHE A 56 -1.94 -11.12 -0.17
C PHE A 56 -0.54 -10.54 -0.34
N GLY A 57 0.13 -10.88 -1.45
CA GLY A 57 1.44 -10.33 -1.80
C GLY A 57 1.38 -8.81 -1.95
N ASN A 58 0.41 -8.30 -2.71
CA ASN A 58 0.23 -6.86 -2.92
C ASN A 58 -0.07 -6.15 -1.59
N ALA A 59 -0.98 -6.70 -0.78
CA ALA A 59 -1.31 -6.12 0.53
C ALA A 59 -0.08 -6.00 1.45
N ILE A 60 0.78 -7.03 1.46
CA ILE A 60 2.05 -7.01 2.22
C ILE A 60 3.01 -5.97 1.62
N SER A 61 3.16 -5.91 0.29
CA SER A 61 4.00 -4.92 -0.38
C SER A 61 3.54 -3.48 -0.09
N ASN A 62 2.23 -3.23 -0.09
CA ASN A 62 1.66 -1.93 0.27
C ASN A 62 1.96 -1.58 1.73
N ALA A 63 1.89 -2.56 2.64
CA ALA A 63 2.25 -2.36 4.04
C ALA A 63 3.72 -1.99 4.25
N VAL A 64 4.63 -2.43 3.38
CA VAL A 64 6.03 -1.96 3.42
C VAL A 64 6.12 -0.47 3.12
N VAL A 65 5.31 0.05 2.19
CA VAL A 65 5.22 1.50 1.92
C VAL A 65 4.71 2.25 3.15
N VAL A 66 3.70 1.71 3.84
CA VAL A 66 3.19 2.24 5.11
C VAL A 66 4.29 2.31 6.16
N LEU A 67 5.06 1.23 6.32
CA LEU A 67 6.16 1.18 7.28
C LEU A 67 7.25 2.20 6.96
N TRP A 68 7.63 2.29 5.69
CA TRP A 68 8.61 3.26 5.22
C TRP A 68 8.18 4.69 5.55
N ALA A 69 6.92 5.02 5.28
CA ALA A 69 6.37 6.33 5.61
C ALA A 69 6.26 6.57 7.12
N GLY A 70 6.02 5.52 7.92
CA GLY A 70 6.10 5.59 9.39
C GLY A 70 7.52 5.87 9.91
N ILE A 71 8.54 5.30 9.28
CA ILE A 71 9.96 5.59 9.59
C ILE A 71 10.32 7.02 9.17
N ASP A 72 9.90 7.44 7.98
CA ASP A 72 10.12 8.80 7.48
C ASP A 72 9.43 9.85 8.37
N CYS A 73 8.24 9.54 8.89
CA CYS A 73 7.55 10.35 9.89
C CYS A 73 8.40 10.59 11.14
N ILE A 74 9.10 9.55 11.64
CA ILE A 74 10.01 9.69 12.79
C ILE A 74 11.19 10.59 12.40
N ARG A 75 11.83 10.34 11.26
CA ARG A 75 12.93 11.15 10.74
C ARG A 75 12.53 12.63 10.66
N GLN A 76 11.38 12.93 10.07
CA GLN A 76 10.86 14.29 9.90
C GLN A 76 10.52 14.94 11.25
N THR A 77 9.95 14.18 12.19
CA THR A 77 9.65 14.66 13.54
C THR A 77 10.94 15.03 14.29
N LEU A 78 11.99 14.20 14.20
CA LEU A 78 13.29 14.50 14.81
C LEU A 78 13.95 15.73 14.18
N PHE A 79 13.85 15.88 12.85
CA PHE A 79 14.34 17.06 12.14
C PHE A 79 13.63 18.34 12.62
N LEU A 80 12.30 18.34 12.65
CA LEU A 80 11.52 19.49 13.12
C LEU A 80 11.78 19.83 14.59
N MET A 81 12.00 18.80 15.43
CA MET A 81 12.37 18.98 16.84
C MET A 81 13.73 19.66 16.98
N SER A 82 14.72 19.24 16.18
CA SER A 82 16.06 19.86 16.19
C SER A 82 16.03 21.32 15.72
N ALA A 83 15.09 21.67 14.83
CA ALA A 83 14.89 23.01 14.31
C ALA A 83 13.99 23.90 15.19
N ASN A 84 13.47 23.40 16.31
CA ASN A 84 12.44 24.07 17.13
C ASN A 84 11.23 24.56 16.31
N ALA A 85 10.86 23.83 15.27
CA ALA A 85 9.81 24.20 14.31
C ALA A 85 8.49 23.46 14.54
N ILE A 86 8.33 22.77 15.67
CA ILE A 86 7.12 22.00 15.99
C ILE A 86 6.10 22.92 16.67
N ASN A 87 4.94 23.10 16.03
CA ASN A 87 3.84 23.91 16.57
C ASN A 87 2.82 23.07 17.38
N ASP A 88 2.76 21.76 17.14
CA ASP A 88 1.82 20.85 17.79
C ASP A 88 2.45 20.13 18.99
N PRO A 89 1.65 19.57 19.93
CA PRO A 89 2.19 18.69 20.96
C PRO A 89 2.99 17.52 20.37
N ILE A 90 4.28 17.42 20.72
CA ILE A 90 5.22 16.44 20.15
C ILE A 90 4.74 14.99 20.28
N TRP A 91 4.04 14.66 21.36
CA TRP A 91 3.52 13.32 21.61
C TRP A 91 2.49 12.88 20.56
N ILE A 92 1.70 13.81 19.99
CA ILE A 92 0.73 13.51 18.92
C ILE A 92 1.47 13.01 17.69
N ARG A 93 2.60 13.64 17.33
CA ARG A 93 3.42 13.24 16.18
C ARG A 93 3.98 11.83 16.37
N PHE A 94 4.56 11.54 17.53
CA PHE A 94 5.04 10.18 17.83
C PHE A 94 3.91 9.14 17.88
N ALA A 95 2.73 9.51 18.38
CA ALA A 95 1.56 8.64 18.36
C ALA A 95 1.12 8.33 16.92
N LEU A 96 1.09 9.33 16.03
CA LEU A 96 0.79 9.14 14.61
C LEU A 96 1.85 8.26 13.92
N CYS A 97 3.15 8.55 14.09
CA CYS A 97 4.19 7.70 13.50
C CYS A 97 4.12 6.25 14.02
N GLY A 98 3.89 6.08 15.33
CA GLY A 98 3.71 4.77 15.95
C GLY A 98 2.48 4.03 15.43
N ALA A 99 1.37 4.73 15.22
CA ALA A 99 0.16 4.16 14.63
C ALA A 99 0.38 3.67 13.19
N LEU A 100 1.13 4.43 12.37
CA LEU A 100 1.49 4.02 11.01
C LEU A 100 2.36 2.76 11.01
N ILE A 101 3.39 2.72 11.86
CA ILE A 101 4.27 1.56 11.99
C ILE A 101 3.47 0.34 12.47
N ALA A 102 2.65 0.50 13.51
CA ALA A 102 1.82 -0.57 14.03
C ALA A 102 0.84 -1.10 12.97
N TYR A 103 0.20 -0.20 12.22
CA TYR A 103 -0.71 -0.56 11.13
C TYR A 103 0.00 -1.37 10.03
N GLY A 104 1.18 -0.93 9.58
CA GLY A 104 1.99 -1.68 8.62
C GLY A 104 2.39 -3.07 9.14
N ILE A 105 2.85 -3.18 10.39
CA ILE A 105 3.19 -4.47 11.02
C ILE A 105 1.96 -5.38 11.08
N ILE A 106 0.81 -4.86 11.48
CA ILE A 106 -0.45 -5.63 11.57
C ILE A 106 -0.80 -6.21 10.20
N ILE A 107 -0.73 -5.41 9.12
CA ILE A 107 -1.03 -5.91 7.77
C ILE A 107 -0.05 -7.01 7.36
N ILE A 108 1.26 -6.84 7.61
CA ILE A 108 2.26 -7.86 7.27
C ILE A 108 2.00 -9.16 8.04
N VAL A 109 1.79 -9.09 9.35
CA VAL A 109 1.54 -10.26 10.21
C VAL A 109 0.25 -10.97 9.82
N TYR A 110 -0.82 -10.24 9.54
CA TYR A 110 -2.08 -10.84 9.12
C TYR A 110 -2.02 -11.37 7.68
N GLY A 111 -1.28 -10.69 6.80
CA GLY A 111 -1.06 -11.08 5.41
C GLY A 111 -0.29 -12.39 5.32
N ALA A 112 0.75 -12.54 6.13
CA ALA A 112 1.49 -13.80 6.28
C ALA A 112 0.60 -14.95 6.80
N LYS A 113 -0.44 -14.63 7.56
CA LYS A 113 -1.45 -15.60 8.04
C LYS A 113 -2.61 -15.82 7.06
N VAL A 114 -2.55 -15.27 5.84
CA VAL A 114 -3.54 -15.48 4.77
C VAL A 114 -4.97 -15.13 5.21
N LYS A 115 -5.13 -14.10 6.04
CA LYS A 115 -6.45 -13.67 6.52
C LYS A 115 -7.12 -12.74 5.51
N GLU A 116 -8.26 -13.14 4.94
CA GLU A 116 -8.98 -12.40 3.88
C GLU A 116 -9.21 -10.90 4.17
N LYS A 117 -9.42 -10.53 5.44
CA LYS A 117 -9.58 -9.11 5.85
C LYS A 117 -8.40 -8.23 5.42
N VAL A 118 -7.21 -8.79 5.26
CA VAL A 118 -5.99 -8.07 4.86
C VAL A 118 -6.10 -7.51 3.44
N LYS A 119 -6.81 -8.19 2.55
CA LYS A 119 -6.99 -7.71 1.16
C LYS A 119 -7.78 -6.40 1.12
N ILE A 120 -8.67 -6.21 2.10
CA ILE A 120 -9.46 -4.98 2.26
C ILE A 120 -8.57 -3.89 2.85
N PHE A 121 -7.99 -4.14 4.04
CA PHE A 121 -7.21 -3.10 4.74
C PHE A 121 -5.88 -2.77 4.09
N GLY A 122 -5.29 -3.68 3.32
CA GLY A 122 -4.01 -3.49 2.64
C GLY A 122 -4.14 -3.03 1.20
N ARG A 123 -5.34 -2.65 0.74
CA ARG A 123 -5.56 -2.15 -0.61
C ARG A 123 -4.79 -0.84 -0.83
N ILE A 124 -4.06 -0.72 -1.93
CA ILE A 124 -3.16 0.43 -2.15
C ILE A 124 -3.93 1.75 -2.25
N ARG A 125 -5.19 1.71 -2.72
CA ARG A 125 -6.09 2.87 -2.81
C ARG A 125 -6.28 3.55 -1.47
N ASP A 126 -6.69 2.76 -0.48
CA ASP A 126 -7.04 3.22 0.88
C ASP A 126 -5.80 3.74 1.59
N VAL A 127 -4.70 2.99 1.47
CA VAL A 127 -3.38 3.37 1.98
C VAL A 127 -2.95 4.71 1.40
N THR A 128 -3.02 4.86 0.07
CA THR A 128 -2.58 6.07 -0.61
C THR A 128 -3.40 7.28 -0.18
N TYR A 129 -4.72 7.15 -0.15
CA TYR A 129 -5.58 8.24 0.31
C TYR A 129 -5.22 8.70 1.73
N ALA A 130 -5.14 7.75 2.67
CA ALA A 130 -4.81 8.05 4.05
C ALA A 130 -3.45 8.77 4.16
N PHE A 131 -2.44 8.32 3.42
CA PHE A 131 -1.11 8.93 3.45
C PHE A 131 -1.06 10.30 2.80
N VAL A 132 -1.65 10.50 1.63
CA VAL A 132 -1.67 11.81 0.97
C VAL A 132 -2.34 12.85 1.88
N MET A 133 -3.40 12.44 2.59
CA MET A 133 -4.07 13.31 3.55
C MET A 133 -3.27 13.50 4.85
N LEU A 134 -2.47 12.53 5.29
CA LEU A 134 -1.73 12.63 6.56
C LEU A 134 -0.36 13.33 6.40
N VAL A 135 0.32 13.18 5.26
CA VAL A 135 1.68 13.69 5.03
C VAL A 135 1.81 15.20 5.33
N PRO A 136 0.90 16.09 4.90
CA PRO A 136 0.99 17.51 5.26
C PRO A 136 0.99 17.78 6.77
N VAL A 137 0.33 16.92 7.56
CA VAL A 137 0.38 16.99 9.03
C VAL A 137 1.75 16.56 9.55
N LEU A 138 2.28 15.44 9.05
CA LEU A 138 3.59 14.92 9.46
C LEU A 138 4.70 15.92 9.13
N TYR A 139 4.59 16.64 8.02
CA TYR A 139 5.54 17.65 7.57
C TYR A 139 5.29 19.06 8.13
N ASN A 140 4.34 19.22 9.07
CA ASN A 140 4.00 20.51 9.71
C ASN A 140 3.56 21.60 8.71
N VAL A 141 2.98 21.19 7.58
CA VAL A 141 2.42 22.09 6.56
C VAL A 141 0.94 22.36 6.85
N GLN A 142 0.24 21.40 7.44
CA GLN A 142 -1.17 21.49 7.81
C GLN A 142 -1.38 21.01 9.24
N GLN A 143 -2.15 21.74 10.04
CA GLN A 143 -2.47 21.32 11.42
C GLN A 143 -3.58 20.27 11.43
N LEU A 144 -3.52 19.37 12.41
CA LEU A 144 -4.56 18.34 12.62
C LEU A 144 -5.76 18.94 13.36
N THR A 145 -6.61 19.65 12.63
CA THR A 145 -7.86 20.24 13.17
C THR A 145 -9.06 19.30 12.98
N ALA A 146 -10.16 19.55 13.69
CA ALA A 146 -11.40 18.80 13.51
C ALA A 146 -11.94 18.93 12.08
N ASP A 147 -11.92 20.14 11.50
CA ASP A 147 -12.32 20.38 10.11
C ASP A 147 -11.47 19.58 9.13
N TYR A 148 -10.18 19.42 9.41
CA TYR A 148 -9.29 18.60 8.59
C TYR A 148 -9.66 17.11 8.61
N LEU A 149 -9.94 16.58 9.80
CA LEU A 149 -10.40 15.20 9.97
C LEU A 149 -11.76 14.98 9.29
N ILE A 150 -12.69 15.93 9.44
CA ILE A 150 -13.99 15.90 8.77
C ILE A 150 -13.79 15.88 7.25
N ALA A 151 -12.92 16.75 6.71
CA ALA A 151 -12.59 16.79 5.29
C ALA A 151 -12.05 15.44 4.80
N MET A 152 -11.11 14.86 5.55
CA MET A 152 -10.54 13.55 5.23
C MET A 152 -11.59 12.45 5.17
N ILE A 153 -12.53 12.40 6.12
CA ILE A 153 -13.53 11.34 6.19
C ILE A 153 -14.65 11.55 5.16
N VAL A 154 -15.19 12.76 5.05
CA VAL A 154 -16.35 13.07 4.19
C VAL A 154 -16.01 12.93 2.71
N PHE A 155 -14.78 13.28 2.31
CA PHE A 155 -14.36 13.21 0.90
C PHE A 155 -13.70 11.89 0.52
N PHE A 156 -13.51 10.95 1.46
CA PHE A 156 -12.98 9.62 1.16
C PHE A 156 -13.85 8.83 0.15
N PRO A 157 -15.20 8.78 0.29
CA PRO A 157 -16.06 8.14 -0.70
C PRO A 157 -15.98 8.80 -2.08
N ILE A 158 -15.82 10.13 -2.12
CA ILE A 158 -15.73 10.89 -3.37
C ILE A 158 -14.42 10.56 -4.09
N PHE A 159 -13.31 10.50 -3.36
CA PHE A 159 -12.03 10.02 -3.92
C PHE A 159 -12.19 8.62 -4.51
N HIS A 160 -12.77 7.68 -3.75
CA HIS A 160 -13.00 6.31 -4.23
C HIS A 160 -13.84 6.26 -5.51
N TYR A 161 -14.93 7.02 -5.53
CA TYR A 161 -15.84 7.09 -6.67
C TYR A 161 -15.12 7.61 -7.92
N VAL A 162 -14.30 8.66 -7.79
CA VAL A 162 -13.52 9.20 -8.90
C VAL A 162 -12.52 8.17 -9.44
N ILE A 163 -11.79 7.47 -8.55
CA ILE A 163 -10.84 6.45 -8.98
C ILE A 163 -11.55 5.28 -9.67
N GLU A 164 -12.70 4.86 -9.17
CA GLU A 164 -13.53 3.82 -9.79
C GLU A 164 -14.03 4.24 -11.18
N LEU A 165 -14.44 5.49 -11.37
CA LEU A 165 -14.80 6.03 -12.69
C LEU A 165 -13.62 6.03 -13.67
N ILE A 166 -12.40 6.29 -13.19
CA ILE A 166 -11.19 6.23 -14.01
C ILE A 166 -10.88 4.77 -14.38
N ASP A 167 -10.96 3.85 -13.41
CA ASP A 167 -10.66 2.43 -13.61
C ASP A 167 -11.63 1.74 -14.58
N LEU A 168 -12.92 2.14 -14.56
CA LEU A 168 -13.92 1.71 -15.53
C LEU A 168 -13.54 2.06 -16.98
N LYS A 169 -12.83 3.17 -17.18
CA LYS A 169 -12.34 3.61 -18.50
C LYS A 169 -10.96 3.06 -18.84
N ALA A 170 -10.17 2.70 -17.83
CA ALA A 170 -8.84 2.16 -18.04
C ALA A 170 -8.92 0.76 -18.68
N PRO A 171 -8.04 0.43 -19.65
CA PRO A 171 -8.00 -0.92 -20.20
C PRO A 171 -7.53 -1.92 -19.12
N THR A 172 -8.05 -3.14 -19.16
CA THR A 172 -7.56 -4.22 -18.29
C THR A 172 -6.25 -4.78 -18.88
N PRO A 173 -5.13 -4.77 -18.13
CA PRO A 173 -3.85 -5.24 -18.64
C PRO A 173 -3.93 -6.72 -19.05
N ASN A 174 -3.34 -7.07 -20.19
CA ASN A 174 -3.30 -8.46 -20.66
C ASN A 174 -2.45 -9.35 -19.74
N ALA A 175 -1.39 -8.81 -19.13
CA ALA A 175 -0.57 -9.52 -18.15
C ALA A 175 -1.40 -10.13 -17.00
N LEU A 176 -2.40 -9.37 -16.52
CA LEU A 176 -3.30 -9.85 -15.46
C LEU A 176 -4.15 -11.05 -15.90
N LYS A 177 -4.51 -11.11 -17.19
CA LYS A 177 -5.26 -12.24 -17.76
C LYS A 177 -4.39 -13.48 -17.89
N GLU A 178 -3.12 -13.32 -18.23
CA GLU A 178 -2.15 -14.42 -18.34
C GLU A 178 -1.86 -15.04 -16.96
N ASP A 179 -1.68 -14.20 -15.93
CA ASP A 179 -1.49 -14.66 -14.55
C ASP A 179 -2.70 -15.43 -14.02
N LEU A 180 -3.91 -14.98 -14.33
CA LEU A 180 -5.15 -15.67 -13.97
C LEU A 180 -5.40 -16.94 -14.79
N GLY A 181 -5.05 -16.93 -16.08
CA GLY A 181 -5.17 -18.08 -16.98
C GLY A 181 -4.24 -19.23 -16.60
N SER A 182 -3.05 -18.91 -16.09
CA SER A 182 -2.04 -19.88 -15.64
C SER A 182 -2.39 -20.53 -14.29
N GLN A 183 -3.33 -19.97 -13.54
CA GLN A 183 -3.82 -20.54 -12.27
C GLN A 183 -4.98 -21.52 -12.43
N LYS A 184 -5.47 -21.80 -13.66
CA LYS A 184 -6.36 -22.95 -13.86
C LYS A 184 -5.58 -24.19 -13.44
N PRO A 185 -6.01 -24.94 -12.40
CA PRO A 185 -5.33 -26.16 -12.03
C PRO A 185 -5.30 -27.03 -13.27
N ALA A 186 -4.12 -27.55 -13.62
CA ALA A 186 -4.01 -28.68 -14.52
C ALA A 186 -4.98 -29.73 -13.97
N THR A 187 -6.16 -29.81 -14.58
CA THR A 187 -7.05 -30.95 -14.45
C THR A 187 -6.13 -32.11 -14.74
N LYS A 188 -5.82 -32.90 -13.71
CA LYS A 188 -5.11 -34.16 -13.86
C LYS A 188 -5.92 -34.93 -14.90
N SER A 189 -5.50 -34.85 -16.16
CA SER A 189 -5.80 -35.86 -17.15
C SER A 189 -5.30 -37.13 -16.48
N GLN A 190 -6.25 -37.92 -15.99
CA GLN A 190 -5.99 -39.29 -15.59
C GLN A 190 -5.49 -39.97 -16.86
N GLU A 191 -4.17 -40.02 -17.02
CA GLU A 191 -3.58 -41.01 -17.88
C GLU A 191 -4.06 -42.36 -17.35
N PRO A 192 -4.69 -43.21 -18.19
CA PRO A 192 -5.01 -44.55 -17.78
C PRO A 192 -3.68 -45.25 -17.46
N VAL A 193 -3.55 -45.69 -16.21
CA VAL A 193 -2.43 -46.49 -15.72
C VAL A 193 -2.31 -47.72 -16.61
N GLN A 194 -1.42 -47.67 -17.61
CA GLN A 194 -0.91 -48.85 -18.27
C GLN A 194 -0.01 -49.56 -17.25
N SER A 195 -0.47 -50.71 -16.79
CA SER A 195 0.28 -51.63 -15.95
C SER A 195 1.60 -52.03 -16.61
N ILE A 196 2.71 -51.47 -16.15
CA ILE A 196 4.05 -51.94 -16.49
C ILE A 196 4.36 -53.16 -15.62
N PRO A 197 4.77 -54.32 -16.20
CA PRO A 197 5.20 -55.48 -15.44
C PRO A 197 6.45 -55.17 -14.61
N GLN A 198 6.45 -55.59 -13.35
CA GLN A 198 7.63 -55.58 -12.49
C GLN A 198 8.77 -56.37 -13.14
N GLN A 199 9.86 -55.68 -13.47
CA GLN A 199 11.15 -56.32 -13.71
C GLN A 199 12.09 -55.95 -12.56
N GLN A 200 12.36 -56.96 -11.73
CA GLN A 200 13.48 -56.96 -10.77
C GLN A 200 14.81 -56.93 -11.52
N THR A 201 15.74 -56.10 -11.07
CA THR A 201 17.22 -56.21 -11.08
C THR A 201 17.76 -54.79 -10.86
N SER A 202 18.89 -54.49 -10.23
CA SER A 202 19.78 -55.17 -9.29
C SER A 202 20.52 -54.03 -8.60
N GLN A 203 20.99 -54.27 -7.37
CA GLN A 203 21.87 -53.35 -6.65
C GLN A 203 23.11 -53.04 -7.50
N ASP A 204 23.38 -51.75 -7.74
CA ASP A 204 24.74 -51.30 -8.01
C ASP A 204 25.10 -50.21 -7.00
N GLN A 205 26.05 -50.57 -6.15
CA GLN A 205 26.68 -49.69 -5.18
C GLN A 205 27.76 -48.89 -5.90
N GLY A 206 27.71 -47.58 -5.75
CA GLY A 206 28.94 -46.78 -5.69
C GLY A 206 29.16 -45.82 -6.84
N LYS A 207 28.98 -44.53 -6.53
CA LYS A 207 30.06 -43.53 -6.60
C LYS A 207 29.54 -42.21 -6.05
N ARG A 208 30.10 -41.77 -4.92
CA ARG A 208 29.93 -40.38 -4.48
C ARG A 208 30.73 -39.48 -5.43
N PRO A 209 30.16 -38.38 -5.92
CA PRO A 209 30.94 -37.37 -6.63
C PRO A 209 31.91 -36.67 -5.64
N PRO A 210 33.10 -36.26 -6.10
CA PRO A 210 34.06 -35.55 -5.27
C PRO A 210 33.53 -34.17 -4.87
N MET A 211 33.77 -33.78 -3.62
CA MET A 211 33.50 -32.43 -3.12
C MET A 211 34.34 -31.42 -3.92
N MET A 212 33.68 -30.45 -4.54
CA MET A 212 34.38 -29.25 -5.03
C MET A 212 34.73 -28.37 -3.83
N SER A 213 36.03 -28.31 -3.55
CA SER A 213 36.67 -27.25 -2.77
C SER A 213 36.60 -25.95 -3.57
N TYR A 214 35.80 -24.99 -3.13
CA TYR A 214 35.90 -23.61 -3.57
C TYR A 214 36.66 -22.81 -2.51
N TRP A 215 37.90 -22.49 -2.88
CA TRP A 215 38.84 -21.53 -2.31
C TRP A 215 38.15 -20.21 -1.92
N ASN A 216 38.39 -19.66 -0.73
CA ASN A 216 39.56 -18.83 -0.36
C ASN A 216 39.94 -17.79 -1.42
N ASN A 217 39.39 -16.59 -1.27
CA ASN A 217 40.08 -15.30 -1.36
C ASN A 217 39.24 -14.23 -0.63
#